data_AF-K2JFD4-F1
#
_entry.id   AF-K2JFD4-F1
#
_cell.length_a   1.000
_cell.length_b   1.000
_cell.length_c   1.000
_cell.angle_alpha   90.00
_cell.angle_beta   90.00
_cell.angle_gamma   90.00
#
_symmetry.space_group_name_H-M   'P 1'
#
loop_
_entity.id
_entity.type
_entity.pdbx_description
1 polymer ?
#
loop_
_entity_poly.entity_id
_entity_poly.type
_entity_poly.pdbx_seq_one_letter_code
_entity_poly.pdbx_strand_id
1 'polypeptide(L)'
;MLLDAKGRPEVEGQTLEGKLDGPVRFYTEGRLAMTATYKAGVLDGPMVSYGADGAVLGEAVYRDGDKVSETPPPAPEPPPPAPAPVPPPAKPPTLFQLLKQWLAMKLKPVKGGG
;
A
#
# COMPACT_ATOMS: atom_id res chain seq x y z
N MET A 1 -3.45 -5.33 -18.75
CA MET A 1 -2.80 -4.10 -18.27
C MET A 1 -2.88 -3.05 -19.37
N LEU A 2 -3.45 -1.89 -19.08
CA LEU A 2 -3.43 -0.73 -19.98
C LEU A 2 -2.40 0.28 -19.48
N LEU A 3 -1.61 0.83 -20.41
CA LEU A 3 -0.55 1.79 -20.14
C LEU A 3 -0.93 3.15 -20.75
N ASP A 4 -0.54 4.23 -20.09
CA ASP A 4 -0.66 5.60 -20.61
C ASP A 4 0.36 5.87 -21.74
N ALA A 5 0.26 7.03 -22.39
CA ALA A 5 1.18 7.45 -23.46
C ALA A 5 2.66 7.56 -23.02
N LYS A 6 2.94 7.53 -21.70
CA LYS A 6 4.28 7.54 -21.11
C LYS A 6 4.73 6.14 -20.67
N GLY A 7 3.94 5.10 -20.93
CA GLY A 7 4.22 3.72 -20.56
C GLY A 7 3.95 3.39 -19.09
N ARG A 8 3.25 4.25 -18.34
CA ARG A 8 2.90 4.00 -16.94
C ARG A 8 1.60 3.20 -16.88
N PRO A 9 1.43 2.28 -15.91
CA PRO A 9 0.15 1.60 -15.74
C PRO A 9 -0.92 2.63 -15.47
N GLU A 10 -1.98 2.60 -16.27
CA GLU A 10 -3.21 3.37 -16.09
C GLU A 10 -4.30 2.46 -15.52
N VAL A 11 -4.33 1.20 -15.98
CA VAL A 11 -5.21 0.15 -15.47
C VAL A 11 -4.44 -1.16 -15.31
N GLU A 12 -4.37 -1.67 -14.09
CA GLU A 12 -3.82 -2.98 -13.75
C GLU A 12 -4.96 -3.88 -13.28
N GLY A 13 -5.15 -5.03 -13.91
CA GLY A 13 -6.23 -5.93 -13.53
C GLY A 13 -6.20 -7.22 -14.32
N GLN A 14 -7.00 -8.18 -13.86
CA GLN A 14 -7.19 -9.45 -14.55
C GLN A 14 -8.28 -9.31 -15.60
N THR A 15 -8.05 -9.93 -16.75
CA THR A 15 -9.00 -10.00 -17.86
C THR A 15 -9.28 -11.45 -18.20
N LEU A 16 -10.56 -11.83 -18.23
CA LEU A 16 -11.03 -13.13 -18.67
C LEU A 16 -11.86 -12.93 -19.94
N GLU A 17 -11.49 -13.64 -21.03
CA GLU A 17 -12.20 -13.58 -22.32
C GLU A 17 -12.37 -12.15 -22.89
N GLY A 18 -11.38 -11.29 -22.64
CA GLY A 18 -11.40 -9.89 -23.09
C GLY A 18 -12.24 -8.94 -22.22
N LYS A 19 -12.79 -9.41 -21.11
CA LYS A 19 -13.52 -8.60 -20.12
C LYS A 19 -12.77 -8.54 -18.80
N LEU A 20 -12.94 -7.47 -18.03
CA LEU A 20 -12.38 -7.37 -16.68
C LEU A 20 -13.07 -8.38 -15.76
N ASP A 21 -12.27 -9.20 -15.08
CA ASP A 21 -12.77 -10.21 -14.14
C ASP A 21 -11.81 -10.33 -12.97
N GLY A 22 -12.27 -9.96 -11.78
CA GLY A 22 -11.50 -9.82 -10.57
C GLY A 22 -11.12 -8.37 -10.20
N PRO A 23 -10.15 -8.20 -9.28
CA PRO A 23 -9.74 -6.90 -8.79
C PRO A 23 -8.94 -6.13 -9.85
N VAL A 24 -9.29 -4.85 -9.99
CA VAL A 24 -8.70 -3.90 -10.92
C VAL A 24 -8.25 -2.65 -10.15
N ARG A 25 -7.08 -2.13 -10.50
CA ARG A 25 -6.46 -0.93 -9.96
C ARG A 25 -6.33 0.10 -11.07
N PHE A 26 -6.72 1.32 -10.75
CA PHE A 26 -6.63 2.45 -11.65
C PHE A 26 -5.61 3.43 -11.10
N TYR A 27 -4.73 3.88 -11.98
CA TYR A 27 -3.63 4.75 -11.64
C TYR A 27 -3.79 6.07 -12.38
N THR A 28 -3.75 7.18 -11.65
CA THR A 28 -3.73 8.53 -12.22
C THR A 28 -2.36 9.12 -11.99
N GLU A 29 -1.72 9.58 -13.07
CA GLU A 29 -0.36 10.13 -13.03
C GLU A 29 0.69 9.19 -12.40
N GLY A 30 0.46 7.87 -12.44
CA GLY A 30 1.33 6.85 -11.84
C GLY A 30 1.11 6.60 -10.35
N ARG A 31 0.06 7.18 -9.75
CA ARG A 31 -0.37 6.91 -8.37
C ARG A 31 -1.69 6.16 -8.36
N LEU A 32 -1.89 5.26 -7.40
CA LEU A 32 -3.15 4.54 -7.25
C LEU A 32 -4.27 5.54 -6.92
N ALA A 33 -5.25 5.62 -7.80
CA ALA A 33 -6.39 6.53 -7.67
C ALA A 33 -7.66 5.76 -7.27
N MET A 34 -7.79 4.50 -7.68
CA MET A 34 -8.98 3.70 -7.39
C MET A 34 -8.68 2.20 -7.44
N THR A 35 -9.37 1.42 -6.61
CA THR A 35 -9.48 -0.03 -6.76
C THR A 35 -10.94 -0.40 -6.94
N ALA A 36 -11.24 -1.39 -7.77
CA ALA A 36 -12.59 -1.84 -8.03
C ALA A 36 -12.59 -3.32 -8.42
N THR A 37 -13.64 -4.05 -8.05
CA THR A 37 -13.82 -5.45 -8.46
C THR A 37 -14.79 -5.54 -9.62
N TYR A 38 -14.38 -6.19 -10.69
CA TYR A 38 -15.23 -6.46 -11.85
C TYR A 38 -15.54 -7.95 -11.93
N LYS A 39 -16.69 -8.30 -12.50
CA LYS A 39 -17.10 -9.66 -12.80
C LYS A 39 -17.72 -9.69 -14.19
N ALA A 40 -17.14 -10.49 -15.08
CA ALA A 40 -17.54 -10.57 -16.49
C ALA A 40 -17.69 -9.18 -17.18
N GLY A 41 -16.85 -8.21 -16.82
CA GLY A 41 -16.84 -6.85 -17.36
C GLY A 41 -17.78 -5.85 -16.66
N VAL A 42 -18.53 -6.27 -15.65
CA VAL A 42 -19.44 -5.42 -14.88
C VAL A 42 -18.85 -5.15 -13.51
N LEU A 43 -19.03 -3.94 -12.97
CA LEU A 43 -18.55 -3.60 -11.63
C LEU A 43 -19.40 -4.35 -10.59
N ASP A 44 -18.79 -5.31 -9.91
CA ASP A 44 -19.46 -6.19 -8.95
C ASP A 44 -18.49 -6.48 -7.80
N GLY A 45 -18.72 -5.80 -6.69
CA GLY A 45 -17.92 -5.90 -5.47
C GLY A 45 -17.46 -4.54 -4.94
N PRO A 46 -16.44 -4.55 -4.06
CA PRO A 46 -15.95 -3.34 -3.43
C PRO A 46 -15.19 -2.46 -4.42
N MET A 47 -15.37 -1.15 -4.25
CA MET A 47 -14.67 -0.07 -4.90
C MET A 47 -14.13 0.89 -3.84
N VAL A 48 -12.85 1.24 -3.93
CA VAL A 48 -12.20 2.20 -3.04
C VAL A 48 -11.55 3.28 -3.86
N SER A 49 -11.79 4.54 -3.48
CA SER A 49 -11.19 5.72 -4.10
C SER A 49 -10.10 6.30 -3.21
N TYR A 50 -8.99 6.72 -3.82
CA TYR A 50 -7.81 7.26 -3.13
C TYR A 50 -7.51 8.69 -3.59
N GLY A 51 -7.07 9.51 -2.64
CA GLY A 51 -6.61 10.87 -2.88
C GLY A 51 -5.18 10.91 -3.41
N ALA A 52 -4.74 12.10 -3.84
CA ALA A 52 -3.38 12.31 -4.35
C ALA A 52 -2.28 12.04 -3.31
N ASP A 53 -2.63 12.08 -2.02
CA ASP A 53 -1.84 11.76 -0.84
C ASP A 53 -1.89 10.27 -0.45
N GLY A 54 -2.74 9.48 -1.12
CA GLY A 54 -2.99 8.07 -0.82
C GLY A 54 -4.05 7.84 0.26
N ALA A 55 -4.71 8.90 0.77
CA ALA A 55 -5.80 8.75 1.73
C ALA A 55 -7.04 8.14 1.04
N VAL A 56 -7.81 7.33 1.77
CA VAL A 56 -9.07 6.80 1.25
C VAL A 56 -10.10 7.93 1.24
N LEU A 57 -10.57 8.30 0.05
CA LEU A 57 -11.60 9.32 -0.16
C LEU A 57 -13.01 8.77 -0.06
N GLY A 58 -13.15 7.44 -0.10
CA GLY A 58 -14.43 6.76 0.06
C GLY A 58 -14.43 5.35 -0.49
N GLU A 59 -15.33 4.57 0.08
CA GLU A 59 -15.57 3.18 -0.27
C GLU A 59 -17.02 3.03 -0.73
N ALA A 60 -17.22 2.27 -1.78
CA ALA A 60 -18.53 1.92 -2.27
C ALA A 60 -18.58 0.43 -2.61
N VAL A 61 -19.75 -0.16 -2.50
CA VAL A 61 -19.97 -1.53 -2.95
C VAL A 61 -20.96 -1.46 -4.10
N TYR A 62 -20.59 -2.07 -5.22
CA TYR A 62 -21.44 -2.22 -6.38
C TYR A 62 -21.88 -3.67 -6.52
N ARG A 63 -23.06 -3.90 -7.07
CA ARG A 63 -23.53 -5.21 -7.49
C ARG A 63 -24.21 -5.08 -8.83
N ASP A 64 -23.80 -5.91 -9.78
CA ASP A 64 -24.31 -5.89 -11.15
C ASP A 64 -24.25 -4.49 -11.81
N GLY A 65 -23.30 -3.66 -11.41
CA GLY A 65 -23.12 -2.28 -11.88
C GLY A 65 -23.87 -1.22 -11.07
N ASP A 66 -24.77 -1.62 -10.18
CA ASP A 66 -25.53 -0.72 -9.32
C ASP A 66 -24.82 -0.46 -7.99
N LYS A 67 -24.80 0.80 -7.57
CA LYS A 67 -24.22 1.19 -6.28
C LYS A 67 -25.15 0.75 -5.14
N VAL A 68 -24.71 -0.23 -4.35
CA VAL A 68 -25.47 -0.78 -3.23
C VAL A 68 -25.18 -0.03 -1.93
N SER A 69 -23.93 0.36 -1.72
CA SER A 69 -23.55 1.16 -0.55
C SER A 69 -22.46 2.15 -0.91
N GLU A 70 -22.52 3.31 -0.26
CA GLU A 70 -21.44 4.29 -0.21
C GLU A 70 -21.14 4.56 1.24
N THR A 71 -19.94 4.23 1.67
CA THR A 71 -19.39 4.68 2.92
C THR A 71 -18.41 5.79 2.55
N PRO A 72 -18.83 7.07 2.61
CA PRO A 72 -17.84 8.14 2.63
C PRO A 72 -16.92 7.86 3.84
N PRO A 73 -15.63 8.19 3.73
CA PRO A 73 -14.76 8.07 4.88
C PRO A 73 -15.40 8.90 5.99
N PRO A 74 -15.35 8.45 7.26
CA PRO A 74 -15.78 9.31 8.35
C PRO A 74 -15.10 10.67 8.14
N ALA A 75 -15.86 11.77 8.28
CA ALA A 75 -15.30 13.12 8.25
C ALA A 75 -13.98 13.08 9.01
N PRO A 76 -12.87 13.66 8.48
CA PRO A 76 -11.55 13.44 9.03
C PRO A 76 -11.66 13.59 10.54
N GLU A 77 -11.48 12.49 11.27
CA GLU A 77 -11.51 12.55 12.72
C GLU A 77 -10.59 13.71 13.12
N PRO A 78 -10.89 14.50 14.18
CA PRO A 78 -9.87 15.40 14.72
C PRO A 78 -8.58 14.58 14.81
N PRO A 79 -7.46 15.07 14.25
CA PRO A 79 -6.31 14.22 13.97
C PRO A 79 -6.01 13.41 15.24
N PRO A 80 -5.89 12.07 15.16
CA PRO A 80 -5.48 11.30 16.31
C PRO A 80 -4.20 11.94 16.87
N PRO A 81 -3.99 12.00 18.20
CA PRO A 81 -2.71 12.47 18.73
C PRO A 81 -1.62 11.77 17.95
N ALA A 82 -0.70 12.55 17.37
CA ALA A 82 0.20 12.06 16.33
C ALA A 82 0.70 10.66 16.70
N PRO A 83 0.57 9.63 15.83
CA PRO A 83 1.19 8.35 16.11
C PRO A 83 2.65 8.65 16.43
N ALA A 84 3.18 8.07 17.52
CA ALA A 84 4.59 8.20 17.83
C ALA A 84 5.37 8.02 16.53
N PRO A 85 6.31 8.93 16.18
CA PRO A 85 6.94 8.96 14.87
C PRO A 85 7.32 7.53 14.50
N VAL A 86 6.78 7.03 13.37
CA VAL A 86 7.13 5.71 12.85
C VAL A 86 8.65 5.67 12.90
N PRO A 87 9.28 4.79 13.71
CA PRO A 87 10.71 4.86 13.91
C PRO A 87 11.35 4.79 12.53
N PRO A 88 12.26 5.71 12.17
CA PRO A 88 12.91 5.66 10.88
C PRO A 88 13.50 4.25 10.70
N PRO A 89 13.47 3.67 9.49
CA PRO A 89 14.09 2.37 9.27
C PRO A 89 15.49 2.42 9.88
N ALA A 90 15.79 1.44 10.73
CA ALA A 90 17.02 1.45 11.52
C ALA A 90 18.20 1.76 10.59
N LYS A 91 18.89 2.87 10.84
CA LYS A 91 20.06 3.23 10.03
C LYS A 91 21.01 2.05 10.08
N PRO A 92 21.58 1.59 8.94
CA PRO A 92 22.58 0.53 8.97
C PRO A 92 23.69 0.93 9.96
N PRO A 93 24.23 -0.02 10.74
CA PRO A 93 25.26 0.28 11.72
C PRO A 93 26.42 0.98 11.03
N THR A 94 26.88 2.09 11.61
CA THR A 94 28.03 2.82 11.08
C THR A 94 29.28 1.96 11.16
N LEU A 95 30.31 2.27 10.37
CA LEU A 95 31.61 1.61 10.44
C LEU A 95 32.17 1.60 11.88
N PHE A 96 31.93 2.66 12.64
CA PHE A 96 32.31 2.76 14.04
C PHE A 96 31.54 1.79 14.94
N GLN A 97 30.24 1.59 14.69
CA GLN A 97 29.42 0.61 15.41
C GLN A 97 29.84 -0.83 15.07
N LEU A 98 30.17 -1.09 13.80
CA LEU A 98 30.70 -2.38 13.36
C LEU A 98 32.08 -2.66 13.96
N LEU A 99 32.98 -1.65 13.98
CA LEU A 99 34.31 -1.76 14.57
C LEU A 99 34.23 -2.02 16.08
N LYS A 100 33.32 -1.33 16.80
CA LYS A 100 33.07 -1.57 18.22
C LYS A 100 32.53 -2.98 18.49
N GLN A 101 31.56 -3.46 17.70
CA GLN A 101 31.05 -4.82 17.83
C GLN A 101 32.14 -5.86 17.60
N TRP A 102 32.96 -5.70 16.56
CA TRP A 102 34.08 -6.58 16.27
C TRP A 102 35.11 -6.61 17.42
N LEU A 103 35.48 -5.45 17.96
CA LEU A 103 36.42 -5.34 19.07
C LEU A 103 35.86 -5.99 20.36
N ALA A 104 34.57 -5.77 20.66
CA ALA A 104 33.88 -6.37 21.80
C ALA A 104 33.81 -7.91 21.70
N MET A 105 33.72 -8.46 20.49
CA MET A 105 33.82 -9.91 20.27
C MET A 105 35.24 -10.45 20.49
N LYS A 106 36.27 -9.67 20.13
CA LYS A 106 37.68 -10.05 20.29
C LYS A 106 38.22 -9.91 21.71
N LEU A 107 37.60 -9.06 22.53
CA LEU A 107 38.06 -8.74 23.88
C LEU A 107 37.31 -9.48 25.00
N LYS A 108 36.38 -10.41 24.69
CA LYS A 108 35.75 -11.21 25.75
C LYS A 108 36.82 -12.01 26.50
N PRO A 109 37.00 -11.83 27.83
CA PRO A 109 37.84 -12.74 28.59
C PRO A 109 37.15 -14.10 28.61
N VAL A 110 37.89 -15.15 28.24
CA VAL A 110 37.50 -16.53 28.51
C VAL A 110 37.34 -16.63 30.02
N LYS A 111 36.10 -16.63 30.51
CA LYS A 111 35.81 -16.89 31.90
C LYS A 111 36.15 -18.37 32.13
N GLY A 112 37.38 -18.62 32.56
CA GLY A 112 37.83 -19.92 33.06
C GLY A 112 36.89 -20.37 34.17
N GLY A 113 36.25 -21.50 33.94
CA GLY A 113 35.49 -22.20 34.96
C GLY A 113 36.31 -23.37 35.49
N GLY A 114 36.29 -23.51 36.81
CA GLY A 114 36.42 -24.78 37.55
C GLY A 114 37.80 -25.38 37.62
#